data_AF-A0A5A7S381-F1
#
_entry.id   AF-A0A5A7S381-F1
#
_cell.length_a   1.000
_cell.length_b   1.000
_cell.length_c   1.000
_cell.angle_alpha   90.00
_cell.angle_beta   90.00
_cell.angle_gamma   90.00
#
_symmetry.space_group_name_H-M   'P 1'
#
loop_
_entity.id
_entity.type
_entity.pdbx_description
1 polymer ?
#
loop_
_entity_poly.entity_id
_entity_poly.type
_entity_poly.pdbx_seq_one_letter_code
_entity_poly.pdbx_strand_id
1 'polypeptide(L)'
;MISSSAGEDMMKFRILKILQPMILRFIIRSLQINFLKKNDEVDVRSEKFVISESVFNPKLFYSSELMIDALDHIDISPDKMVLDMGTGSGILAIISAKKGARVVAIDI
;
A
#
# COMPACT_ATOMS: atom_id res chain seq x y z
N MET A 1 14.03 -45.52 -26.68
CA MET A 1 13.22 -44.31 -26.94
C MET A 1 12.84 -43.49 -25.68
N ILE A 2 13.19 -43.92 -24.45
CA ILE A 2 12.79 -43.24 -23.20
C ILE A 2 13.83 -42.19 -22.72
N SER A 3 15.08 -42.28 -23.19
CA SER A 3 16.19 -41.38 -22.79
C SER A 3 16.07 -39.95 -23.31
N SER A 4 15.32 -39.70 -24.38
CA SER A 4 15.25 -38.37 -25.00
C SER A 4 14.29 -37.42 -24.27
N SER A 5 13.17 -37.94 -23.75
CA SER A 5 12.17 -37.08 -23.10
C SER A 5 12.62 -36.57 -21.74
N ALA A 6 13.32 -37.40 -20.95
CA ALA A 6 13.85 -37.02 -19.65
C ALA A 6 14.91 -35.90 -19.74
N GLY A 7 15.71 -35.90 -20.81
CA GLY A 7 16.69 -34.84 -21.08
C GLY A 7 16.03 -33.51 -21.47
N GLU A 8 14.98 -33.56 -22.27
CA GLU A 8 14.18 -32.38 -22.64
C GLU A 8 13.43 -31.79 -21.43
N ASP A 9 12.85 -32.62 -20.58
CA ASP A 9 12.13 -32.17 -19.38
C ASP A 9 13.08 -31.54 -18.36
N MET A 10 14.27 -32.10 -18.18
CA MET A 10 15.31 -31.53 -17.33
C MET A 10 15.83 -30.18 -17.87
N MET A 11 15.94 -30.04 -19.19
CA MET A 11 16.33 -28.80 -19.84
C MET A 11 15.25 -27.72 -19.68
N LYS A 12 13.98 -28.06 -19.90
CA LYS A 12 12.82 -27.17 -19.67
C LYS A 12 12.75 -26.70 -18.21
N PHE A 13 12.98 -27.60 -17.25
CA PHE A 13 12.97 -27.27 -15.82
C PHE A 13 14.07 -26.27 -15.43
N ARG A 14 15.28 -26.41 -15.98
CA ARG A 14 16.38 -25.44 -15.79
C ARG A 14 16.06 -24.08 -16.40
N ILE A 15 15.52 -24.06 -17.62
CA ILE A 15 15.12 -22.83 -18.32
C ILE A 15 14.02 -22.11 -17.53
N LEU A 16 13.01 -22.84 -17.03
CA LEU A 16 11.96 -22.26 -16.18
C LEU A 16 12.52 -21.60 -14.92
N LYS A 17 13.46 -22.25 -14.21
CA LYS A 17 14.05 -21.69 -12.99
C LYS A 17 14.87 -20.41 -13.23
N ILE A 18 15.37 -20.19 -14.44
CA ILE A 18 16.10 -18.98 -14.82
C ILE A 18 15.13 -17.88 -15.28
N LEU A 19 14.10 -18.25 -16.05
CA LEU A 19 13.10 -17.30 -16.54
C LEU A 19 12.15 -16.80 -15.44
N GLN A 20 11.76 -17.66 -14.50
CA GLN A 20 10.87 -17.32 -13.38
C GLN A 20 11.32 -16.07 -12.60
N PRO A 21 12.57 -15.97 -12.09
CA PRO A 21 13.01 -14.78 -11.37
C PRO A 21 13.14 -13.56 -12.28
N MET A 22 13.42 -13.72 -13.58
CA MET A 22 13.47 -12.60 -14.52
C MET A 22 12.08 -12.01 -14.75
N ILE A 23 11.08 -12.86 -14.97
CA ILE A 23 9.67 -12.47 -15.13
C ILE A 23 9.15 -11.85 -13.83
N LEU A 24 9.39 -12.51 -12.69
CA LEU A 24 8.99 -12.00 -11.38
C LEU A 24 9.62 -10.62 -11.11
N ARG A 25 10.92 -10.46 -11.39
CA ARG A 25 11.62 -9.18 -11.23
C ARG A 25 11.08 -8.11 -12.17
N PHE A 26 10.71 -8.47 -13.40
CA PHE A 26 10.10 -7.55 -14.35
C PHE A 26 8.71 -7.09 -13.88
N ILE A 27 7.89 -8.01 -13.38
CA ILE A 27 6.56 -7.72 -12.81
C ILE A 27 6.73 -6.81 -11.58
N ILE A 28 7.57 -7.19 -10.62
CA ILE A 28 7.83 -6.39 -9.41
C ILE A 28 8.35 -4.99 -9.78
N ARG A 29 9.29 -4.89 -10.72
CA ARG A 29 9.84 -3.59 -11.15
C ARG A 29 8.79 -2.72 -11.84
N SER A 30 7.90 -3.32 -12.64
CA SER A 30 6.82 -2.61 -13.32
C SER A 30 5.75 -2.12 -12.33
N LEU A 31 5.44 -2.94 -11.31
CA LEU A 31 4.61 -2.52 -10.18
C LEU A 31 5.31 -1.40 -9.40
N GLN A 32 6.58 -1.55 -9.04
CA GLN A 32 7.37 -0.53 -8.36
C GLN A 32 7.39 0.81 -9.10
N ILE A 33 7.51 0.84 -10.44
CA ILE A 33 7.53 2.11 -11.20
C ILE A 33 6.19 2.85 -11.12
N ASN A 34 5.06 2.14 -11.11
CA ASN A 34 3.76 2.76 -10.90
C ASN A 34 3.51 3.10 -9.42
N PHE A 35 4.17 2.40 -8.49
CA PHE A 35 4.11 2.65 -7.06
C PHE A 35 5.00 3.82 -6.60
N LEU A 36 6.13 4.03 -7.28
CA LEU A 36 7.06 5.16 -7.12
C LEU A 36 6.69 6.35 -8.02
N LYS A 37 5.64 6.25 -8.84
CA LYS A 37 5.14 7.41 -9.60
C LYS A 37 4.68 8.46 -8.59
N LYS A 38 5.58 9.42 -8.38
CA LYS A 38 5.42 10.68 -7.66
C LYS A 38 4.04 11.25 -7.95
N ASN A 39 3.12 11.04 -7.03
CA ASN A 39 1.90 11.81 -6.99
C ASN A 39 1.91 12.46 -5.63
N ASP A 40 2.20 13.76 -5.63
CA ASP A 40 2.12 14.59 -4.43
C ASP A 40 0.66 14.67 -3.95
N GLU A 41 -0.31 14.42 -4.84
CA GLU A 41 -1.73 14.37 -4.53
C GLU A 41 -2.30 12.95 -4.60
N VAL A 42 -3.03 12.56 -3.55
CA VAL A 42 -3.81 11.32 -3.51
C VAL A 42 -5.26 11.60 -3.13
N ASP A 43 -6.19 11.09 -3.92
CA ASP A 43 -7.61 11.06 -3.55
C ASP A 43 -7.94 9.88 -2.64
N VAL A 44 -8.48 10.16 -1.47
CA VAL A 44 -8.99 9.16 -0.52
C VAL A 44 -10.42 9.56 -0.16
N ARG A 45 -11.41 8.67 -0.36
CA ARG A 45 -12.86 8.96 -0.16
C ARG A 45 -13.36 10.26 -0.82
N SER A 46 -12.90 10.57 -2.03
CA SER A 46 -13.22 11.83 -2.73
C SER A 46 -12.63 13.09 -2.09
N GLU A 47 -11.71 12.94 -1.15
CA GLU A 47 -10.92 14.03 -0.59
C GLU A 47 -9.48 13.97 -1.08
N LYS A 48 -8.89 15.14 -1.32
CA LYS A 48 -7.53 15.26 -1.81
C LYS A 48 -6.56 15.50 -0.66
N PHE A 49 -5.53 14.67 -0.60
CA PHE A 49 -4.43 14.82 0.35
C PHE A 49 -3.14 15.09 -0.41
N VAL A 50 -2.39 16.09 0.06
CA VAL A 50 -1.01 16.26 -0.37
C VAL A 50 -0.12 15.44 0.55
N ILE A 51 0.62 14.48 -0.01
CA ILE A 51 1.48 13.57 0.73
C ILE A 51 2.95 13.82 0.39
N SER A 52 3.81 13.78 1.41
CA SER A 52 5.25 13.85 1.22
C SER A 52 5.78 12.64 0.44
N GLU A 53 6.79 12.85 -0.40
CA GLU A 53 7.46 11.77 -1.14
C GLU A 53 8.12 10.74 -0.21
N SER A 54 8.44 11.14 1.02
CA SER A 54 9.10 10.29 2.02
C SER A 54 8.13 9.43 2.82
N VAL A 55 6.81 9.68 2.74
CA VAL A 55 5.82 8.90 3.48
C VAL A 55 5.28 7.77 2.63
N PHE A 56 4.92 6.67 3.29
CA PHE A 56 4.34 5.50 2.62
C PHE A 56 3.07 5.87 1.87
N ASN A 57 3.00 5.52 0.57
CA ASN A 57 1.87 5.90 -0.27
C ASN A 57 0.57 5.16 0.16
N PRO A 58 -0.46 5.89 0.61
CA PRO A 58 -1.67 5.34 1.22
C PRO A 58 -2.58 4.60 0.21
N LYS A 59 -2.43 4.83 -1.11
CA LYS A 59 -3.23 4.15 -2.15
C LYS A 59 -2.74 2.75 -2.49
N LEU A 60 -1.50 2.39 -2.15
CA LEU A 60 -0.87 1.17 -2.65
C LEU A 60 -1.50 -0.13 -2.14
N PHE A 61 -2.15 -0.08 -0.98
CA PHE A 61 -2.71 -1.27 -0.34
C PHE A 61 -4.20 -1.14 0.00
N TYR A 62 -4.85 -0.03 -0.37
CA TYR A 62 -6.21 0.32 0.07
C TYR A 62 -6.41 0.27 1.60
N SER A 63 -5.32 0.17 2.37
CA SER A 63 -5.37 0.01 3.82
C SER A 63 -5.92 1.25 4.49
N SER A 64 -5.56 2.44 4.00
CA SER A 64 -6.11 3.70 4.49
C SER A 64 -7.62 3.76 4.27
N GLU A 65 -8.12 3.38 3.10
CA GLU A 65 -9.55 3.34 2.78
C GLU A 65 -10.32 2.38 3.71
N LEU A 66 -9.79 1.18 3.94
CA LEU A 66 -10.39 0.20 4.85
C LEU A 66 -10.37 0.68 6.32
N MET A 67 -9.29 1.32 6.75
CA MET A 67 -9.21 1.89 8.09
C MET A 67 -10.19 3.05 8.27
N ILE A 68 -10.42 3.85 7.22
CA ILE A 68 -11.42 4.92 7.24
C ILE A 68 -12.83 4.35 7.38
N ASP A 69 -13.16 3.27 6.67
CA ASP A 69 -14.44 2.56 6.85
C ASP A 69 -14.62 2.11 8.31
N ALA A 70 -13.55 1.62 8.94
CA ALA A 70 -13.61 1.23 10.35
C ALA A 70 -13.91 2.43 11.28
N LEU A 71 -13.49 3.65 10.93
CA LEU A 71 -13.82 4.87 11.69
C LEU A 71 -15.31 5.24 11.63
N ASP A 72 -16.10 4.68 10.69
CA ASP A 72 -17.56 4.85 10.66
C ASP A 72 -18.27 3.94 11.69
N HIS A 73 -17.56 2.94 12.21
CA HIS A 73 -18.07 2.00 13.21
C HIS A 73 -17.54 2.29 14.62
N ILE A 74 -16.79 3.37 14.81
CA ILE A 74 -16.22 3.80 16.08
C ILE A 74 -16.87 5.13 16.49
N ASP A 75 -17.12 5.29 17.78
CA ASP A 75 -17.63 6.54 18.36
C ASP A 75 -16.55 7.63 18.34
N ILE A 76 -16.51 8.41 17.26
CA ILE A 76 -15.66 9.58 17.10
C ILE A 76 -16.55 10.82 17.12
N SER A 77 -16.46 11.56 18.23
CA SER A 77 -17.31 12.71 18.52
C SER A 77 -16.49 13.86 19.14
N PRO A 78 -17.05 15.08 19.21
CA PRO A 78 -16.33 16.27 19.70
C PRO A 78 -15.74 16.19 21.12
N ASP A 79 -16.26 15.31 21.96
CA ASP A 79 -15.80 15.08 23.34
C ASP A 79 -14.67 14.03 23.43
N LYS A 80 -14.30 13.39 22.32
CA LYS A 80 -13.26 12.35 22.31
C LYS A 80 -11.88 12.91 22.01
N MET A 81 -10.88 12.24 22.59
CA MET A 81 -9.49 12.37 22.19
C MET A 81 -9.05 11.11 21.44
N VAL A 82 -8.41 11.30 20.28
CA VAL A 82 -7.88 10.23 19.45
C VAL A 82 -6.35 10.35 19.40
N LEU A 83 -5.66 9.24 19.60
CA LEU A 83 -4.22 9.11 19.36
C LEU A 83 -4.01 8.32 18.07
N ASP A 84 -3.46 8.97 17.04
CA ASP A 84 -3.03 8.31 15.80
C ASP A 84 -1.51 8.09 15.85
N MET A 85 -1.11 6.87 16.21
CA MET A 85 0.28 6.51 16.44
C MET A 85 0.88 5.85 15.19
N GLY A 86 2.05 6.35 14.74
CA GLY A 86 2.61 5.97 13.46
C GLY A 86 1.77 6.52 12.31
N THR A 87 1.36 7.78 12.42
CA THR A 87 0.32 8.38 11.57
C THR A 87 0.70 8.43 10.08
N GLY A 88 1.99 8.35 9.75
CA GLY A 88 2.48 8.31 8.38
C GLY A 88 2.03 9.53 7.60
N SER A 89 1.12 9.32 6.65
CA SER A 89 0.54 10.38 5.83
C SER A 89 -0.42 11.31 6.58
N GLY A 90 -0.83 10.99 7.81
CA GLY A 90 -1.76 11.83 8.59
C GLY A 90 -3.24 11.68 8.23
N ILE A 91 -3.57 10.80 7.28
CA ILE A 91 -4.93 10.74 6.70
C ILE A 91 -5.98 10.33 7.75
N LEU A 92 -5.68 9.34 8.59
CA LEU A 92 -6.61 8.88 9.63
C LEU A 92 -6.78 9.94 10.73
N ALA A 93 -5.70 10.60 11.14
CA ALA A 93 -5.76 11.73 12.05
C ALA A 93 -6.66 12.86 11.51
N ILE A 94 -6.48 13.25 10.25
CA ILE A 94 -7.29 14.31 9.63
C ILE A 94 -8.77 13.90 9.59
N ILE A 95 -9.08 12.68 9.14
CA ILE A 95 -10.46 12.20 9.04
C ILE A 95 -11.12 12.11 10.41
N SER A 96 -10.38 11.66 11.43
CA SER A 96 -10.87 11.64 12.82
C SER A 96 -11.14 13.05 13.36
N ALA A 97 -10.29 14.02 13.03
CA ALA A 97 -10.50 15.42 13.39
C ALA A 97 -11.73 16.02 12.67
N LYS A 98 -11.96 15.65 11.40
CA LYS A 98 -13.15 16.09 10.64
C LYS A 98 -14.46 15.53 11.21
N LYS A 99 -14.42 14.37 11.86
CA LYS A 99 -15.54 13.80 12.65
C LYS A 99 -15.76 14.54 13.98
N GLY A 100 -14.87 15.47 14.35
CA GLY A 100 -15.01 16.37 15.48
C GLY A 100 -14.06 16.09 16.63
N ALA A 101 -13.37 14.95 16.65
CA ALA A 101 -12.49 14.59 17.76
C ALA A 101 -11.27 15.51 17.87
N ARG A 102 -10.73 15.64 19.08
CA ARG A 102 -9.41 16.22 19.31
C ARG A 102 -8.35 15.14 19.04
N VAL A 103 -7.47 15.38 18.07
CA VAL A 103 -6.50 14.37 17.64
C VAL A 103 -5.08 14.75 18.03
N VAL A 104 -4.34 13.77 18.55
CA VAL A 104 -2.88 13.81 18.69
C VAL A 104 -2.32 12.79 17.70
N ALA A 105 -1.48 13.24 16.77
CA ALA A 105 -0.85 12.39 15.77
C ALA A 105 0.67 12.38 16.00
N ILE A 106 1.29 11.20 15.97
CA ILE A 106 2.72 11.04 16.19
C ILE A 106 3.33 10.11 15.13
N ASP A 107 4.53 10.45 14.65
CA ASP A 107 5.32 9.63 13.73
C ASP A 107 6.83 9.87 13.97
N ILE A 108 7.69 8.99 13.42
CA ILE A 108 9.15 9.02 13.59
C ILE A 108 9.90 9.76 12.48
#